data_AF-A0A8X6VYG4-F1
#
_entry.id   AF-A0A8X6VYG4-F1
#
_cell.length_a   1.000
_cell.length_b   1.000
_cell.length_c   1.000
_cell.angle_alpha   90.00
_cell.angle_beta   90.00
_cell.angle_gamma   90.00
#
_symmetry.space_group_name_H-M   'P 1'
#
loop_
_entity.id
_entity.type
_entity.pdbx_description
1 polymer ?
#
loop_
_entity_poly.entity_id
_entity_poly.type
_entity_poly.pdbx_seq_one_letter_code
_entity_poly.pdbx_strand_id
1 'polypeptide(L)'
;MKTTGWLMRRAAGQVDRSECVVRNCWEQWTREGTHARKTGPGATRKTTRREDRKIVRQALVDPTVTRSTIRADWCQARSMWNVTNWPKVVFRDESRFVLGTDDNRVRVWRRPAERYNPPHTVLRHTARTAGVMI
;
A
#
# COMPACT_ATOMS: atom_id res chain seq x y z
N MET A 1 -8.93 42.90 0.82
CA MET A 1 -8.94 42.86 -0.67
C MET A 1 -9.81 41.70 -1.12
N LYS A 2 -10.91 41.99 -1.83
CA LYS A 2 -11.85 40.99 -2.37
C LYS A 2 -11.27 40.48 -3.68
N THR A 3 -10.78 39.24 -3.72
CA THR A 3 -10.30 38.59 -4.94
C THR A 3 -11.48 38.23 -5.83
N THR A 4 -11.37 38.62 -7.08
CA THR A 4 -12.27 38.38 -8.20
C THR A 4 -12.54 36.88 -8.40
N GLY A 5 -13.75 36.45 -8.03
CA GLY A 5 -14.68 35.93 -9.02
C GLY A 5 -14.62 34.45 -9.43
N TRP A 6 -13.96 33.56 -8.67
CA TRP A 6 -14.29 32.13 -8.73
C TRP A 6 -14.80 31.67 -7.37
N LEU A 7 -16.09 31.34 -7.29
CA LEU A 7 -16.63 30.61 -6.14
C LEU A 7 -15.86 29.29 -6.06
N MET A 8 -15.18 29.03 -4.93
CA MET A 8 -14.40 27.81 -4.72
C MET A 8 -15.22 26.55 -5.03
N ARG A 9 -16.53 26.58 -4.71
CA ARG A 9 -17.52 25.56 -5.09
C ARG A 9 -17.65 25.33 -6.61
N ARG A 10 -17.59 26.38 -7.43
CA ARG A 10 -17.66 26.27 -8.89
C ARG A 10 -16.36 25.70 -9.47
N ALA A 11 -15.22 26.15 -8.96
CA ALA A 11 -13.93 25.58 -9.33
C ALA A 11 -13.84 24.10 -8.94
N ALA A 12 -14.32 23.74 -7.73
CA ALA A 12 -14.43 22.38 -7.24
C ALA A 12 -15.27 21.47 -8.15
N GLY A 13 -16.43 21.96 -8.63
CA GLY A 13 -17.26 21.26 -9.61
C GLY A 13 -16.59 21.06 -10.98
N GLN A 14 -15.72 21.97 -11.42
CA GLN A 14 -14.98 21.83 -12.68
C GLN A 14 -13.84 20.81 -12.61
N VAL A 15 -13.22 20.64 -11.45
CA VAL A 15 -12.09 19.71 -11.27
C VAL A 15 -12.49 18.37 -10.62
N ASP A 16 -13.77 18.16 -10.37
CA ASP A 16 -14.32 17.00 -9.65
C ASP A 16 -13.56 16.72 -8.33
N ARG A 17 -13.42 17.76 -7.52
CA ARG A 17 -12.80 17.70 -6.19
C ARG A 17 -13.67 18.42 -5.18
N SER A 18 -13.42 18.15 -3.90
CA SER A 18 -14.11 18.85 -2.82
C SER A 18 -13.64 20.31 -2.72
N GLU A 19 -14.54 21.17 -2.22
CA GLU A 19 -14.25 22.58 -1.97
C GLU A 19 -13.05 22.78 -1.02
N CYS A 20 -12.85 21.87 -0.05
CA CYS A 20 -11.70 21.93 0.85
C CYS A 20 -10.36 21.67 0.16
N VAL A 21 -10.32 20.80 -0.86
CA VAL A 21 -9.10 20.53 -1.63
C VAL A 21 -8.72 21.75 -2.47
N VAL A 22 -9.70 22.39 -3.11
CA VAL A 22 -9.49 23.61 -3.89
C VAL A 22 -9.01 24.75 -2.98
N ARG A 23 -9.62 24.92 -1.80
CA ARG A 23 -9.20 25.93 -0.82
C ARG A 23 -7.76 25.69 -0.34
N ASN A 24 -7.43 24.47 0.09
CA ASN A 24 -6.08 24.13 0.57
C ASN A 24 -5.01 24.35 -0.52
N CYS A 25 -5.33 24.00 -1.77
CA CYS A 25 -4.42 24.22 -2.91
C CYS A 25 -4.23 25.71 -3.20
N TRP A 26 -5.30 26.50 -3.11
CA TRP A 26 -5.25 27.95 -3.28
C TRP A 26 -4.44 28.63 -2.16
N GLU A 27 -4.67 28.26 -0.90
CA GLU A 27 -3.89 28.74 0.26
C GLU A 27 -2.41 28.38 0.12
N GLN A 28 -2.10 27.15 -0.30
CA GLN A 28 -0.73 26.72 -0.55
C GLN A 28 -0.07 27.55 -1.66
N TRP A 29 -0.75 27.75 -2.78
CA TRP A 29 -0.23 28.55 -3.89
C TRP A 29 -0.05 30.02 -3.48
N THR A 30 -0.98 30.59 -2.71
CA THR A 30 -0.89 31.96 -2.20
C THR A 30 0.34 32.15 -1.30
N ARG A 31 0.71 31.12 -0.53
CA ARG A 31 1.87 31.16 0.37
C ARG A 31 3.19 30.92 -0.35
N GLU A 32 3.22 30.02 -1.33
CA GLU A 32 4.46 29.46 -1.87
C GLU A 32 4.74 29.90 -3.31
N GLY A 33 3.74 30.49 -3.99
CA GLY A 33 3.84 30.92 -5.39
C GLY A 33 4.09 29.77 -6.38
N THR A 34 3.94 28.53 -5.96
CA THR A 34 4.39 27.34 -6.69
C THR A 34 3.31 26.27 -6.68
N HIS A 35 3.04 25.69 -7.86
CA HIS A 35 2.15 24.55 -8.05
C HIS A 35 2.91 23.21 -8.05
N ALA A 36 4.24 23.24 -7.90
CA ALA A 36 5.09 22.07 -7.91
C ALA A 36 4.80 21.17 -6.70
N ARG A 37 4.80 19.86 -6.96
CA ARG A 37 4.59 18.85 -5.92
C ARG A 37 5.76 18.85 -4.94
N LYS A 38 5.48 18.95 -3.65
CA LYS A 38 6.51 18.76 -2.62
C LYS A 38 6.90 17.29 -2.53
N THR A 39 8.20 17.02 -2.58
CA THR A 39 8.74 15.73 -2.22
C THR A 39 8.51 15.53 -0.72
N GLY A 40 7.65 14.59 -0.36
CA GLY A 40 7.47 14.21 1.03
C GLY A 40 8.79 13.68 1.62
N PRO A 41 8.93 13.63 2.95
CA PRO A 41 10.16 13.24 3.65
C PRO A 41 10.68 11.81 3.37
N GLY A 42 10.00 11.05 2.50
CA GLY A 42 10.26 9.65 2.25
C GLY A 42 9.93 8.78 3.47
N ALA A 43 9.93 7.47 3.28
CA ALA A 43 9.82 6.55 4.41
C ALA A 43 11.10 6.60 5.24
N THR A 44 10.96 6.67 6.56
CA THR A 44 12.09 6.49 7.48
C THR A 44 12.71 5.11 7.25
N ARG A 45 14.05 5.04 7.12
CA ARG A 45 14.77 3.78 6.92
C ARG A 45 14.43 2.78 8.03
N LYS A 46 13.97 1.59 7.65
CA LYS A 46 13.63 0.49 8.56
C LYS A 46 14.86 -0.29 9.05
N THR A 47 15.97 -0.22 8.30
CA THR A 47 17.22 -0.93 8.59
C THR A 47 18.39 0.04 8.67
N THR A 48 19.36 -0.29 9.52
CA THR A 48 20.63 0.39 9.60
C THR A 48 21.58 -0.12 8.52
N ARG A 49 22.57 0.71 8.14
CA ARG A 49 23.61 0.32 7.16
C ARG A 49 24.37 -0.95 7.56
N ARG A 50 24.42 -1.28 8.85
CA ARG A 50 25.06 -2.48 9.39
C ARG A 50 24.21 -3.74 9.14
N GLU A 51 22.90 -3.63 9.29
CA GLU A 51 21.94 -4.71 9.01
C GLU A 51 21.86 -5.00 7.52
N ASP A 52 21.81 -3.97 6.68
CA ASP A 52 21.80 -4.13 5.21
C ASP A 52 23.06 -4.88 4.74
N ARG A 53 24.23 -4.50 5.26
CA ARG A 53 25.49 -5.20 4.96
C ARG A 53 25.47 -6.66 5.39
N LYS A 54 24.77 -7.00 6.49
CA LYS A 54 24.65 -8.38 6.97
C LYS A 54 23.71 -9.18 6.06
N ILE A 55 22.59 -8.61 5.64
CA ILE A 55 21.64 -9.24 4.70
C ILE A 55 22.33 -9.50 3.35
N VAL A 56 23.04 -8.50 2.82
CA VAL A 56 23.80 -8.63 1.56
C VAL A 56 24.89 -9.70 1.70
N ARG A 57 25.66 -9.71 2.80
CA ARG A 57 26.65 -10.76 3.02
C ARG A 57 26.01 -12.14 3.13
N GLN A 58 24.92 -12.28 3.86
CA GLN A 58 24.23 -13.57 4.00
C GLN A 58 23.76 -14.09 2.63
N ALA A 59 23.19 -13.22 1.79
CA ALA A 59 22.72 -13.58 0.45
C ALA A 59 23.87 -13.88 -0.54
N LEU A 60 25.03 -13.24 -0.38
CA LEU A 60 26.21 -13.49 -1.21
C LEU A 60 27.02 -14.71 -0.76
N VAL A 61 27.08 -15.00 0.54
CA VAL A 61 27.87 -16.10 1.12
C VAL A 61 27.24 -17.45 0.82
N ASP A 62 25.92 -17.54 0.78
CA ASP A 62 25.24 -18.78 0.42
C ASP A 62 23.91 -18.49 -0.31
N PRO A 63 23.94 -18.42 -1.65
CA PRO A 63 22.74 -18.24 -2.46
C PRO A 63 21.85 -19.50 -2.50
N THR A 64 22.28 -20.63 -1.90
CA THR A 64 21.50 -21.87 -1.83
C THR A 64 20.62 -21.94 -0.58
N VAL A 65 20.76 -20.98 0.35
CA VAL A 65 19.91 -20.91 1.54
C VAL A 65 18.46 -20.70 1.11
N THR A 66 17.70 -21.79 1.18
CA THR A 66 16.29 -21.78 0.84
C THR A 66 15.51 -20.90 1.82
N ARG A 67 14.36 -20.39 1.38
CA ARG A 67 13.40 -19.73 2.28
C ARG A 67 13.05 -20.60 3.50
N SER A 68 13.04 -21.93 3.34
CA SER A 68 12.73 -22.87 4.40
C SER A 68 13.78 -22.85 5.51
N THR A 69 15.07 -22.88 5.14
CA THR A 69 16.17 -22.88 6.11
C THR A 69 16.26 -21.56 6.87
N ILE A 70 16.08 -20.41 6.19
CA ILE A 70 16.03 -19.10 6.87
C ILE A 70 14.90 -19.04 7.91
N ARG A 71 13.72 -19.60 7.58
CA ARG A 71 12.59 -19.65 8.51
C ARG A 71 12.88 -20.57 9.69
N ALA A 72 13.45 -21.75 9.44
CA ALA A 72 13.81 -22.70 10.46
C ALA A 72 14.83 -22.11 11.44
N ASP A 73 15.89 -21.47 10.94
CA ASP A 73 16.91 -20.82 11.77
C ASP A 73 16.31 -19.69 12.62
N TRP A 74 15.42 -18.88 12.04
CA TRP A 74 14.77 -17.79 12.76
C TRP A 74 13.89 -18.28 13.92
N CYS A 75 13.13 -19.36 13.68
CA CYS A 75 12.31 -20.04 14.69
C CYS A 75 13.19 -20.70 15.76
N GLN A 76 14.25 -21.40 15.36
CA GLN A 76 15.13 -22.11 16.27
C GLN A 76 15.85 -21.14 17.22
N ALA A 77 16.36 -20.02 16.70
CA ALA A 77 16.99 -18.96 17.49
C ALA A 77 16.06 -18.30 18.52
N ARG A 78 14.74 -18.51 18.40
CA ARG A 78 13.70 -17.94 19.27
C ARG A 78 12.84 -19.01 19.95
N SER A 79 13.23 -20.28 19.85
CA SER A 79 12.49 -21.42 20.41
C SER A 79 12.30 -21.33 21.93
N MET A 80 13.26 -20.72 22.63
CA MET A 80 13.22 -20.51 24.09
C MET A 80 12.64 -19.14 24.51
N TRP A 81 12.11 -18.34 23.59
CA TRP A 81 11.56 -17.04 23.94
C TRP A 81 10.28 -17.17 24.76
N ASN A 82 10.21 -16.38 25.83
CA ASN A 82 9.03 -16.25 26.67
C ASN A 82 8.32 -14.90 26.43
N VAL A 83 7.20 -14.67 27.13
CA VAL A 83 6.35 -13.47 27.01
C VAL A 83 7.14 -12.16 27.21
N THR A 84 8.21 -12.14 28.00
CA THR A 84 8.99 -10.92 28.27
C THR A 84 9.97 -10.56 27.14
N ASN A 85 10.22 -11.47 26.20
CA ASN A 85 11.07 -11.21 25.05
C ASN A 85 10.31 -10.51 23.91
N TRP A 86 9.04 -10.83 23.71
CA TRP A 86 8.23 -10.32 22.60
C TRP A 86 8.04 -8.79 22.57
N PRO A 87 7.87 -8.08 23.70
CA PRO A 87 7.76 -6.61 23.71
C PRO A 87 8.97 -5.88 23.13
N LYS A 88 10.13 -6.55 23.03
CA LYS A 88 11.35 -5.98 22.42
C LYS A 88 11.31 -6.00 20.88
N VAL A 89 10.35 -6.71 20.29
CA VAL A 89 10.21 -6.83 18.83
C VAL A 89 9.07 -5.93 18.36
N VAL A 90 9.40 -4.99 17.48
CA VAL A 90 8.42 -4.14 16.81
C VAL A 90 8.18 -4.68 15.41
N PHE A 91 6.95 -5.14 15.14
CA PHE A 91 6.54 -5.56 13.80
C PHE A 91 6.05 -4.36 12.99
N ARG A 92 6.55 -4.23 11.76
CA ARG A 92 6.10 -3.21 10.80
C ARG A 92 6.01 -3.85 9.42
N ASP A 93 4.82 -3.85 8.86
CA ASP A 93 4.58 -4.29 7.49
C ASP A 93 3.73 -3.25 6.76
N GLU A 94 3.76 -3.28 5.43
CA GLU A 94 2.93 -2.41 4.58
C GLU A 94 1.76 -3.21 4.05
N SER A 95 0.56 -2.79 4.44
CA SER A 95 -0.67 -3.46 4.03
C SER A 95 -1.44 -2.60 3.05
N ARG A 96 -1.96 -3.25 2.00
CA ARG A 96 -2.85 -2.61 1.04
C ARG A 96 -4.29 -2.71 1.52
N PHE A 97 -4.90 -1.58 1.82
CA PHE A 97 -6.32 -1.47 2.11
C PHE A 97 -7.06 -1.08 0.83
N VAL A 98 -7.91 -1.97 0.33
CA VAL A 98 -8.75 -1.70 -0.84
C VAL A 98 -10.07 -1.05 -0.40
N LEU A 99 -10.45 0.06 -1.02
CA LEU A 99 -11.65 0.84 -0.65
C LEU A 99 -12.95 0.29 -1.28
N GLY A 100 -12.82 -0.67 -2.19
CA GLY A 100 -13.94 -1.43 -2.74
C GLY A 100 -13.48 -2.87 -2.94
N THR A 101 -14.22 -3.82 -2.40
CA THR A 101 -14.04 -5.25 -2.67
C THR A 101 -15.22 -5.75 -3.48
N ASP A 102 -15.43 -5.18 -4.66
CA ASP A 102 -15.97 -6.03 -5.71
C ASP A 102 -14.78 -6.81 -6.27
N ASP A 103 -14.83 -8.13 -6.18
CA ASP A 103 -14.02 -8.99 -7.03
C ASP A 103 -14.68 -9.15 -8.41
N ASN A 104 -15.75 -8.38 -8.67
CA ASN A 104 -16.71 -8.49 -9.76
C ASN A 104 -17.20 -9.93 -9.98
N ARG A 105 -17.26 -10.76 -8.92
CA ARG A 105 -17.73 -12.14 -9.02
C ARG A 105 -19.18 -12.26 -8.58
N VAL A 106 -19.99 -12.78 -9.48
CA VAL A 106 -21.29 -13.34 -9.14
C VAL A 106 -21.08 -14.78 -8.66
N ARG A 107 -21.58 -15.11 -7.47
CA ARG A 107 -21.62 -16.50 -6.99
C ARG A 107 -22.80 -17.21 -7.66
N VAL A 108 -22.53 -18.35 -8.30
CA VAL A 108 -23.52 -19.15 -9.04
C VAL A 108 -23.53 -20.57 -8.49
N TRP A 109 -24.72 -21.11 -8.23
CA TRP A 109 -24.92 -22.52 -7.90
C TRP A 109 -24.95 -23.36 -9.18
N ARG A 110 -24.23 -24.49 -9.21
CA ARG A 110 -24.15 -25.38 -10.37
C ARG A 110 -23.83 -26.81 -9.98
N ARG A 111 -24.06 -27.77 -10.88
CA ARG A 111 -23.72 -29.18 -10.68
C ARG A 111 -22.22 -29.42 -10.90
N PRO A 112 -21.65 -30.53 -10.38
CA PRO A 112 -20.30 -30.95 -10.72
C PRO A 112 -20.11 -31.04 -12.26
N ALA A 113 -18.91 -30.71 -12.74
CA ALA A 113 -18.53 -30.62 -14.17
C ALA A 113 -19.06 -29.40 -14.99
N GLU A 114 -19.95 -28.55 -14.46
CA GLU A 114 -20.47 -27.39 -15.21
C GLU A 114 -19.59 -26.12 -15.10
N ARG A 115 -18.29 -26.28 -14.80
CA ARG A 115 -17.39 -25.17 -14.45
C ARG A 115 -17.16 -24.19 -15.58
N TYR A 116 -17.07 -24.70 -16.80
CA TYR A 116 -16.69 -23.94 -18.00
C TYR A 116 -17.87 -23.65 -18.91
N ASN A 117 -19.09 -23.91 -18.46
CA ASN A 117 -20.28 -23.58 -19.23
C ASN A 117 -20.33 -22.05 -19.41
N PRO A 118 -20.55 -21.55 -20.65
CA PRO A 118 -20.66 -20.12 -20.94
C PRO A 118 -21.56 -19.32 -19.98
N PRO A 119 -22.74 -19.82 -19.53
CA PRO A 119 -23.57 -19.10 -18.55
C PRO A 119 -22.95 -18.98 -17.15
N HIS A 120 -21.93 -19.76 -16.82
CA HIS A 120 -21.26 -19.78 -15.51
C HIS A 120 -19.87 -19.14 -15.55
N THR A 121 -19.48 -18.54 -16.69
CA THR A 121 -18.18 -17.94 -16.91
C THR A 121 -18.34 -16.49 -17.37
N VAL A 122 -17.60 -15.58 -16.74
CA VAL A 122 -17.58 -14.16 -17.12
C VAL A 122 -16.14 -13.75 -17.37
N LEU A 123 -15.90 -13.08 -18.49
CA LEU A 123 -14.60 -12.50 -18.83
C LEU A 123 -14.27 -11.36 -17.85
N ARG A 124 -13.01 -11.28 -17.40
CA ARG A 124 -12.62 -10.36 -16.34
C ARG A 124 -11.82 -9.17 -16.88
N HIS A 125 -12.19 -7.97 -16.43
CA HIS A 125 -11.26 -6.85 -16.41
C HIS A 125 -10.24 -7.06 -15.29
N THR A 126 -8.95 -7.16 -15.62
CA THR A 126 -7.85 -7.32 -14.65
C THR A 126 -7.31 -5.98 -14.13
N ALA A 127 -8.11 -4.91 -14.19
CA ALA A 127 -7.70 -3.61 -13.70
C ALA A 127 -7.44 -3.70 -12.19
N ARG A 128 -6.27 -3.22 -11.74
CA ARG A 128 -5.93 -3.19 -10.31
C ARG A 128 -6.93 -2.29 -9.59
N THR A 129 -7.77 -2.85 -8.73
CA THR A 129 -8.66 -2.09 -7.84
C THR A 129 -7.83 -1.06 -7.09
N ALA A 130 -8.26 0.21 -7.08
CA ALA A 130 -7.57 1.26 -6.34
C ALA A 130 -7.53 0.92 -4.84
N GLY A 131 -6.39 1.12 -4.21
CA GLY A 131 -6.19 0.80 -2.81
C GLY A 131 -5.14 1.71 -2.20
N VAL A 132 -5.29 1.98 -0.91
CA VAL A 132 -4.40 2.78 -0.09
C VAL A 132 -3.32 1.87 0.51
N MET A 133 -2.07 2.29 0.45
CA MET A 133 -0.95 1.65 1.15
C MET A 133 -0.71 2.40 2.46
N ILE A 134 -0.58 1.66 3.56
CA ILE A 134 -0.25 2.21 4.89
C ILE A 134 1.00 1.52 5.42
#